data_AF-A0A8H4JLX9-F1
#
_entry.id   AF-A0A8H4JLX9-F1
#
_cell.length_a   1.000
_cell.length_b   1.000
_cell.length_c   1.000
_cell.angle_alpha   90.00
_cell.angle_beta   90.00
_cell.angle_gamma   90.00
#
_symmetry.space_group_name_H-M   'P 1'
#
loop_
_entity.id
_entity.type
_entity.pdbx_description
1 polymer ?
#
loop_
_entity_poly.entity_id
_entity_poly.type
_entity_poly.pdbx_seq_one_letter_code
_entity_poly.pdbx_strand_id
1 'polypeptide(L)'
;MDRISTGNGHPPPFLQYNDTKCKDVIKDTLVPELLTFIELQKFSNRLHTAMAAHISSNNGVSEAVVRTWEDEFELLRPLVTRVETDFSRFIMLVAQLEVQAYYYVSPPDQRPNFALNTRRTYNTSQNIINIALTLESTSQLLTHCTHWIYRAIVDASCILLSTLHSSAAPPHLSSSDAETVAAQVLSLLRSCSVRDNDLPTRGSVILETFWSVRHVLPKWDIPVGAWPDRIGAATSYWCLTRFKDALQEAKGITDGAQRGLDAFRNNSNNNHDNNVTNADINGQDQSMDTVIDPLQGIDWSMILDDFGWIGDGPVFLGPA
;
A
#
# COMPACT_ATOMS: atom_id res chain seq x y z
N MET A 1 0.01 25.61 4.48
CA MET A 1 -0.69 24.41 3.99
C MET A 1 -1.21 23.68 5.21
N ASP A 2 -2.52 23.56 5.33
CA ASP A 2 -3.13 22.81 6.43
C ASP A 2 -2.84 21.33 6.23
N ARG A 3 -2.12 20.73 7.19
CA ARG A 3 -1.85 19.29 7.21
C ARG A 3 -3.13 18.60 7.66
N ILE A 4 -3.78 17.90 6.75
CA ILE A 4 -5.03 17.18 7.02
C ILE A 4 -4.69 15.92 7.80
N SER A 5 -5.07 15.91 9.08
CA SER A 5 -4.96 14.77 9.98
C SER A 5 -6.31 14.07 10.06
N THR A 6 -6.38 12.77 9.67
CA THR A 6 -7.09 11.66 10.34
C THR A 6 -7.47 10.52 9.37
N GLY A 7 -7.68 9.33 9.95
CA GLY A 7 -8.66 8.27 9.59
C GLY A 7 -9.61 8.51 8.41
N ASN A 8 -10.39 9.58 8.53
CA ASN A 8 -11.56 9.86 7.72
C ASN A 8 -11.60 11.31 7.20
N GLY A 9 -10.46 12.02 7.21
CA GLY A 9 -10.39 13.41 6.71
C GLY A 9 -11.08 14.46 7.57
N HIS A 10 -11.41 14.16 8.84
CA HIS A 10 -11.95 15.15 9.78
C HIS A 10 -10.85 15.70 10.68
N PRO A 11 -10.70 17.03 10.84
CA PRO A 11 -9.76 17.57 11.82
C PRO A 11 -10.05 16.97 13.20
N PRO A 12 -9.02 16.66 14.01
CA PRO A 12 -9.23 16.13 15.36
C PRO A 12 -10.17 17.08 16.10
N PRO A 13 -11.25 16.57 16.76
CA PRO A 13 -12.14 17.46 17.47
C PRO A 13 -11.33 18.17 18.55
N PHE A 14 -11.13 19.48 18.38
CA PHE A 14 -10.61 20.35 19.44
C PHE A 14 -11.52 20.30 20.69
N LEU A 15 -12.77 19.84 20.50
CA LEU A 15 -13.73 19.55 21.55
C LEU A 15 -13.57 18.11 22.04
N GLN A 16 -13.01 17.96 23.24
CA GLN A 16 -13.21 16.78 24.07
C GLN A 16 -14.69 16.72 24.47
N TYR A 17 -15.55 16.20 23.57
CA TYR A 17 -16.92 15.89 23.94
C TYR A 17 -16.90 14.84 25.04
N ASN A 18 -17.58 15.13 26.15
CA ASN A 18 -17.81 14.14 27.19
C ASN A 18 -18.61 12.98 26.59
N ASP A 19 -17.93 11.86 26.35
CA ASP A 19 -18.51 10.67 25.74
C ASP A 19 -18.95 9.64 26.77
N THR A 20 -18.97 9.97 28.07
CA THR A 20 -19.40 9.08 29.15
C THR A 20 -20.78 8.51 28.86
N LYS A 21 -21.75 9.35 28.45
CA LYS A 21 -23.10 8.86 28.10
C LYS A 21 -23.12 7.91 26.91
N CYS A 22 -22.31 8.18 25.89
CA CYS A 22 -22.21 7.30 24.71
C CYS A 22 -21.60 5.95 25.10
N LYS A 23 -20.52 5.98 25.89
CA LYS A 23 -19.87 4.79 26.44
C LYS A 23 -20.79 4.00 27.34
N ASP A 24 -21.59 4.64 28.18
CA ASP A 24 -22.51 3.95 29.07
C ASP A 24 -23.62 3.25 28.27
N VAL A 25 -24.17 3.90 27.24
CA VAL A 25 -25.10 3.23 26.30
C VAL A 25 -24.43 2.03 25.62
N ILE A 26 -23.20 2.18 25.12
CA ILE A 26 -22.51 1.10 24.39
C ILE A 26 -22.12 -0.06 25.30
N LYS A 27 -21.70 0.21 26.54
CA LYS A 27 -21.40 -0.83 27.53
C LYS A 27 -22.61 -1.72 27.79
N ASP A 28 -23.81 -1.14 27.72
CA ASP A 28 -25.07 -1.85 27.91
C ASP A 28 -25.59 -2.51 26.61
N THR A 29 -24.95 -2.24 25.46
CA THR A 29 -25.20 -2.96 24.20
C THR A 29 -24.27 -4.16 24.00
N LEU A 30 -24.73 -5.18 23.28
CA LEU A 30 -23.95 -6.37 22.90
C LEU A 30 -22.91 -6.08 21.78
N VAL A 31 -22.41 -4.85 21.64
CA VAL A 31 -21.50 -4.45 20.55
C VAL A 31 -20.12 -4.05 21.10
N PRO A 32 -19.33 -5.01 21.61
CA PRO A 32 -18.02 -4.74 22.21
C PRO A 32 -17.04 -4.08 21.25
N GLU A 33 -17.15 -4.32 19.95
CA GLU A 33 -16.27 -3.76 18.92
C GLU A 33 -16.42 -2.26 18.76
N LEU A 34 -17.61 -1.71 19.01
CA LEU A 34 -17.83 -0.27 18.90
C LEU A 34 -17.10 0.50 19.99
N LEU A 35 -17.03 -0.06 21.21
CA LEU A 35 -16.23 0.51 22.30
C LEU A 35 -14.73 0.46 21.96
N THR A 36 -14.26 -0.69 21.47
CA THR A 36 -12.87 -0.84 21.00
C THR A 36 -12.54 0.19 19.93
N PHE A 37 -13.42 0.36 18.93
CA PHE A 37 -13.24 1.32 17.85
C PHE A 37 -13.17 2.76 18.36
N ILE A 38 -14.06 3.17 19.27
CA ILE A 38 -14.06 4.54 19.83
C ILE A 38 -12.76 4.85 20.58
N GLU A 39 -12.32 3.94 21.45
CA GLU A 39 -11.12 4.18 22.25
C GLU A 39 -9.86 4.19 21.37
N LEU A 40 -9.80 3.32 20.36
CA LEU A 40 -8.71 3.33 19.40
C LEU A 40 -8.73 4.56 18.50
N GLN A 41 -9.89 5.06 18.08
CA GLN A 41 -9.97 6.30 17.31
C GLN A 41 -9.49 7.51 18.13
N LYS A 42 -9.79 7.55 19.44
CA LYS A 42 -9.24 8.58 20.33
C LYS A 42 -7.72 8.50 20.44
N PHE A 43 -7.19 7.28 20.57
CA PHE A 43 -5.76 7.04 20.56
C PHE A 43 -5.13 7.51 19.24
N SER A 44 -5.63 7.07 18.08
CA SER A 44 -5.15 7.49 16.76
C SER A 44 -5.22 9.00 16.56
N ASN A 45 -6.25 9.68 17.07
CA ASN A 45 -6.32 11.15 17.02
C ASN A 45 -5.21 11.83 17.82
N ARG A 46 -4.90 11.33 19.03
CA ARG A 46 -3.77 11.84 19.84
C ARG A 46 -2.44 11.57 19.15
N LEU A 47 -2.26 10.34 18.66
CA LEU A 47 -1.11 9.91 17.88
C LEU A 47 -0.87 10.87 16.69
N HIS A 48 -1.84 11.01 15.79
CA HIS A 48 -1.66 11.82 14.59
C HIS A 48 -1.42 13.30 14.92
N THR A 49 -2.03 13.84 15.98
CA THR A 49 -1.78 15.21 16.45
C THR A 49 -0.34 15.38 16.93
N ALA A 50 0.15 14.44 17.75
CA ALA A 50 1.52 14.47 18.23
C ALA A 50 2.54 14.31 17.08
N MET A 51 2.27 13.38 16.15
CA MET A 51 3.12 13.18 14.98
C MET A 51 3.14 14.40 14.07
N ALA A 52 2.00 15.06 13.86
CA ALA A 52 1.93 16.31 13.12
C ALA A 52 2.81 17.39 13.76
N ALA A 53 2.78 17.52 15.09
CA ALA A 53 3.63 18.46 15.82
C ALA A 53 5.13 18.14 15.67
N HIS A 54 5.50 16.86 15.77
CA HIS A 54 6.87 16.40 15.55
C HIS A 54 7.35 16.70 14.12
N ILE A 55 6.55 16.38 13.11
CA ILE A 55 6.86 16.65 11.71
C ILE A 55 7.01 18.17 11.48
N SER A 56 6.14 19.00 12.05
CA SER A 56 6.21 20.45 11.92
C SER A 56 7.47 21.03 12.52
N SER A 57 7.95 20.47 13.62
CA SER A 57 9.08 21.01 14.38
C SER A 57 10.43 20.44 13.91
N ASN A 58 10.46 19.17 13.51
CA ASN A 58 11.69 18.40 13.29
C ASN A 58 11.82 17.84 11.87
N ASN A 59 10.89 18.16 10.96
CA ASN A 59 10.85 17.64 9.59
C ASN A 59 10.79 16.09 9.49
N GLY A 60 10.24 15.44 10.51
CA GLY A 60 10.11 13.99 10.59
C GLY A 60 9.77 13.52 12.01
N VAL A 61 9.72 12.20 12.21
CA VAL A 61 9.44 11.56 13.50
C VAL A 61 10.54 10.56 13.81
N SER A 62 11.29 10.71 14.91
CA SER A 62 12.35 9.76 15.25
C SER A 62 11.80 8.37 15.61
N GLU A 63 12.59 7.32 15.39
CA GLU A 63 12.19 5.94 15.75
C GLU A 63 11.83 5.81 17.23
N ALA A 64 12.54 6.54 18.10
CA ALA A 64 12.29 6.54 19.55
C ALA A 64 10.89 7.09 19.89
N VAL A 65 10.45 8.15 19.20
CA VAL A 65 9.10 8.71 19.40
C VAL A 65 8.05 7.69 18.98
N VAL A 66 8.21 7.04 17.82
CA VAL A 66 7.27 6.00 17.36
C VAL A 66 7.19 4.86 18.37
N ARG A 67 8.33 4.42 18.92
CA ARG A 67 8.37 3.37 19.94
C ARG A 67 7.60 3.74 21.21
N THR A 68 7.70 4.98 21.68
CA THR A 68 6.90 5.45 22.84
C THR A 68 5.40 5.32 22.58
N TRP A 69 4.95 5.59 21.35
CA TRP A 69 3.54 5.40 20.98
C TRP A 69 3.14 3.94 20.83
N GLU A 70 4.05 3.05 20.40
CA GLU A 70 3.82 1.60 20.48
C GLU A 70 3.65 1.16 21.93
N ASP A 71 4.49 1.65 22.86
CA ASP A 71 4.37 1.34 24.29
C ASP A 71 3.04 1.86 24.88
N GLU A 72 2.60 3.08 24.53
CA GLU A 72 1.27 3.58 24.92
C GLU A 72 0.13 2.72 24.36
N PHE A 73 0.26 2.23 23.12
CA PHE A 73 -0.73 1.35 22.52
C PHE A 73 -0.83 -0.01 23.22
N GLU A 74 0.31 -0.60 23.61
CA GLU A 74 0.35 -1.85 24.37
C GLU A 74 -0.34 -1.70 25.74
N LEU A 75 -0.20 -0.54 26.40
CA LEU A 75 -0.90 -0.24 27.65
C LEU A 75 -2.42 -0.10 27.45
N LEU A 76 -2.86 0.37 26.29
CA LEU A 76 -4.29 0.53 25.97
C LEU A 76 -4.95 -0.80 25.62
N ARG A 77 -4.23 -1.73 24.99
CA ARG A 77 -4.74 -3.03 24.51
C ARG A 77 -5.63 -3.78 25.53
N PRO A 78 -5.19 -4.06 26.77
CA PRO A 78 -6.01 -4.79 27.73
C PRO A 78 -7.26 -4.00 28.20
N LEU A 79 -7.29 -2.68 28.02
CA LEU A 79 -8.41 -1.84 28.46
C LEU A 79 -9.55 -1.81 27.45
N VAL A 80 -9.23 -2.00 26.17
CA VAL A 80 -10.20 -1.93 25.06
C VAL A 80 -10.71 -3.31 24.67
N THR A 81 -9.91 -4.37 24.81
CA THR A 81 -10.31 -5.74 24.47
C THR A 81 -11.08 -6.41 25.61
N ARG A 82 -12.34 -6.00 25.80
CA ARG A 82 -13.24 -6.65 26.77
C ARG A 82 -13.75 -8.01 26.28
N VAL A 83 -13.98 -8.12 24.97
CA VAL A 83 -14.36 -9.34 24.26
C VAL A 83 -13.47 -9.41 23.03
N GLU A 84 -12.75 -10.52 22.88
CA GLU A 84 -11.89 -10.72 21.71
C GLU A 84 -12.68 -11.39 20.60
N THR A 85 -13.06 -10.60 19.60
CA THR A 85 -13.65 -11.06 18.33
C THR A 85 -12.68 -10.81 17.18
N ASP A 86 -12.87 -11.51 16.05
CA ASP A 86 -12.03 -11.31 14.87
C ASP A 86 -12.08 -9.85 14.38
N PHE A 87 -13.24 -9.20 14.44
CA PHE A 87 -13.34 -7.79 14.06
C PHE A 87 -12.65 -6.86 15.08
N SER A 88 -12.74 -7.13 16.39
CA SER A 88 -11.96 -6.38 17.38
C SER A 88 -10.45 -6.50 17.17
N ARG A 89 -9.98 -7.70 16.80
CA ARG A 89 -8.57 -7.97 16.49
C ARG A 89 -8.15 -7.25 15.22
N PHE A 90 -9.01 -7.22 14.19
CA PHE A 90 -8.79 -6.42 12.99
C PHE A 90 -8.62 -4.94 13.35
N ILE A 91 -9.52 -4.35 14.14
CA ILE A 91 -9.44 -2.94 14.53
C ILE A 91 -8.13 -2.63 15.29
N MET A 92 -7.74 -3.50 16.20
CA MET A 92 -6.47 -3.36 16.93
C MET A 92 -5.25 -3.40 16.00
N LEU A 93 -5.22 -4.35 15.05
CA LEU A 93 -4.13 -4.45 14.08
C LEU A 93 -4.06 -3.19 13.20
N VAL A 94 -5.19 -2.64 12.78
CA VAL A 94 -5.22 -1.37 12.03
C VAL A 94 -4.61 -0.23 12.84
N ALA A 95 -5.01 -0.06 14.11
CA ALA A 95 -4.43 0.97 14.97
C ALA A 95 -2.92 0.77 15.19
N GLN A 96 -2.47 -0.49 15.33
CA GLN A 96 -1.04 -0.83 15.41
C GLN A 96 -0.29 -0.45 14.13
N LEU A 97 -0.88 -0.73 12.96
CA LEU A 97 -0.30 -0.38 11.67
C LEU A 97 -0.18 1.14 11.52
N GLU A 98 -1.19 1.90 11.96
CA GLU A 98 -1.15 3.38 11.95
C GLU A 98 0.03 3.94 12.77
N VAL A 99 0.33 3.35 13.93
CA VAL A 99 1.53 3.71 14.71
C VAL A 99 2.80 3.36 13.93
N GLN A 100 2.87 2.13 13.42
CA GLN A 100 4.07 1.61 12.75
C GLN A 100 4.36 2.31 11.41
N ALA A 101 3.34 2.84 10.74
CA ALA A 101 3.49 3.62 9.51
C ALA A 101 4.42 4.83 9.71
N TYR A 102 4.52 5.39 10.92
CA TYR A 102 5.40 6.51 11.20
C TYR A 102 6.90 6.17 11.17
N TYR A 103 7.28 4.90 11.24
CA TYR A 103 8.68 4.51 11.01
C TYR A 103 9.15 4.93 9.60
N TYR A 104 8.25 4.97 8.61
CA TYR A 104 8.57 5.36 7.22
C TYR A 104 8.70 6.88 7.03
N VAL A 105 8.30 7.67 8.03
CA VAL A 105 8.47 9.12 8.12
C VAL A 105 9.76 9.48 8.87
N SER A 106 10.45 8.50 9.47
CA SER A 106 11.66 8.76 10.25
C SER A 106 12.84 9.22 9.39
N PRO A 107 13.55 10.29 9.81
CA PRO A 107 14.78 10.73 9.14
C PRO A 107 15.84 9.62 9.11
N PRO A 108 16.67 9.54 8.05
CA PRO A 108 17.68 8.50 7.90
C PRO A 108 18.66 8.34 9.07
N ASP A 109 19.04 9.46 9.70
CA ASP A 109 19.93 9.54 10.86
C ASP A 109 19.27 9.09 12.18
N GLN A 110 17.94 8.95 12.21
CA GLN A 110 17.16 8.71 13.44
C GLN A 110 16.39 7.38 13.43
N ARG A 111 16.84 6.42 12.62
CA ARG A 111 16.16 5.12 12.41
C ARG A 111 17.13 3.91 12.37
N PRO A 112 17.96 3.71 13.40
CA PRO A 112 18.96 2.64 13.40
C PRO A 112 18.38 1.23 13.20
N ASN A 113 17.11 0.97 13.55
CA ASN A 113 16.48 -0.34 13.40
C ASN A 113 15.46 -0.39 12.26
N PHE A 114 15.58 0.47 11.24
CA PHE A 114 14.55 0.64 10.22
C PHE A 114 14.18 -0.66 9.47
N ALA A 115 15.16 -1.51 9.13
CA ALA A 115 14.90 -2.80 8.50
C ALA A 115 14.10 -3.76 9.41
N LEU A 116 14.39 -3.77 10.71
CA LEU A 116 13.64 -4.56 11.69
C LEU A 116 12.21 -4.05 11.81
N ASN A 117 12.03 -2.74 11.93
CA ASN A 117 10.71 -2.13 12.05
C ASN A 117 9.88 -2.34 10.77
N THR A 118 10.49 -2.26 9.58
CA THR A 118 9.85 -2.60 8.30
C THR A 118 9.31 -4.04 8.31
N ARG A 119 10.08 -5.00 8.86
CA ARG A 119 9.61 -6.39 9.00
C ARG A 119 8.50 -6.56 10.04
N ARG A 120 8.52 -5.78 11.12
CA ARG A 120 7.42 -5.76 12.10
C ARG A 120 6.14 -5.25 11.44
N THR A 121 6.23 -4.16 10.67
CA THR A 121 5.11 -3.62 9.91
C THR A 121 4.61 -4.62 8.86
N TYR A 122 5.50 -5.32 8.15
CA TYR A 122 5.13 -6.41 7.23
C TYR A 122 4.28 -7.48 7.92
N ASN A 123 4.70 -7.95 9.10
CA ASN A 123 3.94 -8.96 9.84
C ASN A 123 2.58 -8.45 10.30
N THR A 124 2.50 -7.21 10.79
CA THR A 124 1.22 -6.56 11.13
C THR A 124 0.30 -6.49 9.91
N SER A 125 0.81 -6.03 8.77
CA SER A 125 0.06 -5.97 7.50
C SER A 125 -0.43 -7.35 7.05
N GLN A 126 0.42 -8.37 7.14
CA GLN A 126 0.02 -9.74 6.78
C GLN A 126 -1.12 -10.24 7.68
N ASN A 127 -1.05 -9.95 8.99
CA ASN A 127 -2.12 -10.30 9.93
C ASN A 127 -3.44 -9.57 9.61
N ILE A 128 -3.38 -8.30 9.18
CA ILE A 128 -4.56 -7.54 8.72
C ILE A 128 -5.18 -8.20 7.49
N ILE A 129 -4.38 -8.55 6.48
CA ILE A 129 -4.85 -9.22 5.27
C ILE A 129 -5.49 -10.57 5.61
N ASN A 130 -4.82 -11.38 6.43
CA ASN A 130 -5.33 -12.70 6.81
C ASN A 130 -6.68 -12.62 7.55
N ILE A 131 -6.80 -11.72 8.53
CA ILE A 131 -8.06 -11.59 9.27
C ILE A 131 -9.15 -10.93 8.45
N ALA A 132 -8.81 -10.01 7.54
CA ALA A 132 -9.76 -9.44 6.59
C ALA A 132 -10.32 -10.50 5.63
N LEU A 133 -9.50 -11.44 5.15
CA LEU A 133 -9.96 -12.58 4.36
C LEU A 133 -10.94 -13.46 5.14
N THR A 134 -10.64 -13.75 6.41
CA THR A 134 -11.55 -14.49 7.29
C THR A 134 -12.87 -13.74 7.48
N LEU A 135 -12.82 -12.44 7.77
CA LEU A 135 -14.00 -11.61 7.97
C LEU A 135 -14.82 -11.45 6.67
N GLU A 136 -14.17 -11.36 5.52
CA GLU A 136 -14.85 -11.35 4.22
C GLU A 136 -15.60 -12.67 4.00
N SER A 137 -14.95 -13.81 4.24
CA SER A 137 -15.57 -15.13 4.05
C SER A 137 -16.76 -15.41 4.99
N THR A 138 -16.77 -14.79 6.17
CA THR A 138 -17.76 -15.06 7.23
C THR A 138 -18.86 -14.01 7.32
N SER A 139 -18.56 -12.75 6.93
CA SER A 139 -19.44 -11.61 7.16
C SER A 139 -19.51 -10.61 6.00
N GLN A 140 -18.81 -10.86 4.88
CA GLN A 140 -18.74 -9.97 3.72
C GLN A 140 -18.29 -8.54 4.08
N LEU A 141 -17.35 -8.44 5.02
CA LEU A 141 -16.87 -7.17 5.56
C LEU A 141 -16.45 -6.15 4.49
N LEU A 142 -15.81 -6.62 3.41
CA LEU A 142 -15.19 -5.79 2.38
C LEU A 142 -16.19 -5.32 1.34
N THR A 143 -17.19 -6.15 1.02
CA THR A 143 -18.26 -5.81 0.07
C THR A 143 -18.99 -4.51 0.46
N HIS A 144 -19.09 -4.22 1.76
CA HIS A 144 -19.72 -3.01 2.30
C HIS A 144 -18.78 -2.21 3.22
N CYS A 145 -17.47 -2.32 3.00
CA CYS A 145 -16.51 -1.70 3.88
C CYS A 145 -16.63 -0.17 3.91
N THR A 146 -16.44 0.40 5.09
CA THR A 146 -16.26 1.85 5.21
C THR A 146 -14.91 2.25 4.63
N HIS A 147 -14.77 3.52 4.26
CA HIS A 147 -13.52 4.06 3.76
C HIS A 147 -12.32 3.79 4.70
N TRP A 148 -12.54 3.81 6.02
CA TRP A 148 -11.51 3.51 7.01
C TRP A 148 -10.95 2.09 6.86
N ILE A 149 -11.83 1.08 6.68
CA ILE A 149 -11.43 -0.32 6.45
C ILE A 149 -10.67 -0.43 5.13
N TYR A 150 -11.25 0.11 4.04
CA TYR A 150 -10.61 0.10 2.73
C TYR A 150 -9.20 0.70 2.78
N ARG A 151 -9.05 1.87 3.42
CA ARG A 151 -7.75 2.52 3.58
C ARG A 151 -6.75 1.65 4.32
N ALA A 152 -7.18 1.01 5.41
CA ALA A 152 -6.31 0.11 6.17
C ALA A 152 -5.85 -1.10 5.34
N ILE A 153 -6.71 -1.64 4.48
CA ILE A 153 -6.35 -2.69 3.52
C ILE A 153 -5.32 -2.15 2.53
N VAL A 154 -5.53 -0.97 1.93
CA VAL A 154 -4.57 -0.36 0.99
C VAL A 154 -3.22 -0.11 1.64
N ASP A 155 -3.17 0.42 2.86
CA ASP A 155 -1.91 0.63 3.61
C ASP A 155 -1.18 -0.70 3.83
N ALA A 156 -1.90 -1.72 4.30
CA ALA A 156 -1.33 -3.05 4.51
C ALA A 156 -0.80 -3.66 3.21
N SER A 157 -1.59 -3.61 2.13
CA SER A 157 -1.22 -4.09 0.80
C SER A 157 0.02 -3.39 0.25
N CYS A 158 0.06 -2.06 0.35
CA CYS A 158 1.19 -1.25 -0.10
C CYS A 158 2.47 -1.61 0.65
N ILE A 159 2.41 -1.76 1.97
CA ILE A 159 3.54 -2.14 2.82
C ILE A 159 4.04 -3.54 2.47
N LEU A 160 3.14 -4.51 2.28
CA LEU A 160 3.49 -5.89 1.92
C LEU A 160 4.26 -5.92 0.60
N LEU A 161 3.67 -5.40 -0.48
CA LEU A 161 4.28 -5.47 -1.81
C LEU A 161 5.58 -4.65 -1.88
N SER A 162 5.61 -3.47 -1.25
CA SER A 162 6.84 -2.65 -1.18
C SER A 162 7.95 -3.37 -0.43
N THR A 163 7.63 -4.03 0.68
CA THR A 163 8.62 -4.76 1.48
C THR A 163 9.16 -5.97 0.71
N LEU A 164 8.28 -6.74 0.05
CA LEU A 164 8.67 -7.89 -0.77
C LEU A 164 9.56 -7.50 -1.96
N HIS A 165 9.33 -6.33 -2.56
CA HIS A 165 10.17 -5.83 -3.66
C HIS A 165 11.46 -5.13 -3.17
N SER A 166 11.64 -4.95 -1.86
CA SER A 166 12.82 -4.30 -1.29
C SER A 166 13.86 -5.29 -0.74
N SER A 167 15.02 -4.76 -0.31
CA SER A 167 16.01 -5.48 0.48
C SER A 167 15.54 -5.86 1.90
N ALA A 168 14.40 -5.34 2.36
CA ALA A 168 13.82 -5.65 3.67
C ALA A 168 12.95 -6.92 3.69
N ALA A 169 12.70 -7.55 2.53
CA ALA A 169 11.92 -8.76 2.41
C ALA A 169 12.35 -9.84 3.43
N PRO A 170 11.39 -10.58 4.04
CA PRO A 170 11.74 -11.64 4.98
C PRO A 170 12.63 -12.70 4.32
N PRO A 171 13.79 -13.05 4.91
CA PRO A 171 14.81 -13.87 4.23
C PRO A 171 14.39 -15.33 4.00
N HIS A 172 13.35 -15.81 4.70
CA HIS A 172 12.84 -17.17 4.60
C HIS A 172 11.70 -17.31 3.58
N LEU A 173 11.24 -16.22 2.97
CA LEU A 173 10.09 -16.22 2.09
C LEU A 173 10.51 -16.64 0.68
N SER A 174 9.88 -17.70 0.16
CA SER A 174 10.13 -18.15 -1.21
C SER A 174 9.45 -17.24 -2.23
N SER A 175 9.82 -17.36 -3.50
CA SER A 175 9.09 -16.64 -4.58
C SER A 175 7.62 -17.04 -4.63
N SER A 176 7.29 -18.30 -4.35
CA SER A 176 5.90 -18.79 -4.33
C SER A 176 5.09 -18.20 -3.18
N ASP A 177 5.72 -18.00 -2.02
CA ASP A 177 5.07 -17.36 -0.88
C ASP A 177 4.75 -15.89 -1.22
N ALA A 178 5.68 -15.20 -1.87
CA ALA A 178 5.49 -13.81 -2.30
C ALA A 178 4.34 -13.68 -3.31
N GLU A 179 4.23 -14.62 -4.26
CA GLU A 179 3.09 -14.66 -5.20
C GLU A 179 1.77 -14.88 -4.47
N THR A 180 1.75 -15.75 -3.46
CA THR A 180 0.56 -16.01 -2.66
C THR A 180 0.10 -14.75 -1.92
N VAL A 181 1.03 -14.02 -1.31
CA VAL A 181 0.73 -12.75 -0.62
C VAL A 181 0.18 -11.71 -1.61
N ALA A 182 0.76 -11.60 -2.80
CA ALA A 182 0.25 -10.68 -3.81
C ALA A 182 -1.15 -11.06 -4.30
N ALA A 183 -1.40 -12.34 -4.58
CA ALA A 183 -2.73 -12.81 -4.97
C ALA A 183 -3.79 -12.51 -3.88
N GLN A 184 -3.44 -12.71 -2.60
CA GLN A 184 -4.32 -12.37 -1.47
C GLN A 184 -4.63 -10.87 -1.42
N VAL A 185 -3.61 -10.02 -1.56
CA VAL A 185 -3.75 -8.56 -1.60
C VAL A 185 -4.68 -8.13 -2.74
N LEU A 186 -4.48 -8.64 -3.95
CA LEU A 186 -5.30 -8.28 -5.11
C LEU A 186 -6.75 -8.75 -4.95
N SER A 187 -6.95 -9.95 -4.41
CA SER A 187 -8.28 -10.47 -4.11
C SER A 187 -9.04 -9.55 -3.15
N LEU A 188 -8.41 -9.14 -2.04
CA LEU A 188 -9.01 -8.26 -1.05
C LEU A 188 -9.39 -6.88 -1.60
N LEU A 189 -8.50 -6.26 -2.38
CA LEU A 189 -8.77 -4.96 -2.98
C LEU A 189 -9.94 -5.03 -3.95
N ARG A 190 -10.05 -6.11 -4.73
CA ARG A 190 -11.19 -6.34 -5.62
C ARG A 190 -12.49 -6.56 -4.84
N SER A 191 -12.45 -7.25 -3.70
CA SER A 191 -13.62 -7.41 -2.81
C SER A 191 -14.12 -6.10 -2.20
N CYS A 192 -13.30 -5.05 -2.16
CA CYS A 192 -13.72 -3.72 -1.71
C CYS A 192 -14.45 -2.92 -2.80
N SER A 193 -14.44 -3.38 -4.06
CA SER A 193 -15.05 -2.66 -5.17
C SER A 193 -16.57 -2.82 -5.16
N VAL A 194 -17.27 -1.73 -5.45
CA VAL A 194 -18.74 -1.67 -5.55
C VAL A 194 -19.20 -1.23 -6.93
N ARG A 195 -18.29 -0.75 -7.80
CA ARG A 195 -18.59 -0.34 -9.18
C ARG A 195 -17.32 -0.35 -10.03
N ASP A 196 -17.51 -0.47 -11.35
CA ASP A 196 -16.42 -0.37 -12.31
C ASP A 196 -15.65 0.96 -12.16
N ASN A 197 -14.33 0.88 -12.24
CA ASN A 197 -13.41 2.02 -12.18
C ASN A 197 -13.45 2.84 -10.88
N ASP A 198 -13.90 2.24 -9.77
CA ASP A 198 -13.78 2.85 -8.45
C ASP A 198 -12.33 2.81 -7.90
N LEU A 199 -12.11 3.47 -6.76
CA LEU A 199 -10.79 3.53 -6.13
C LEU A 199 -10.19 2.15 -5.81
N PRO A 200 -10.94 1.19 -5.23
CA PRO A 200 -10.47 -0.18 -5.07
C PRO A 200 -10.03 -0.84 -6.37
N THR A 201 -10.83 -0.73 -7.42
CA THR A 201 -10.50 -1.27 -8.75
C THR A 201 -9.21 -0.68 -9.29
N ARG A 202 -9.11 0.66 -9.35
CA ARG A 202 -7.92 1.36 -9.85
C ARG A 202 -6.68 1.01 -9.03
N GLY A 203 -6.82 0.87 -7.72
CA GLY A 203 -5.73 0.50 -6.81
C GLY A 203 -5.24 -0.91 -7.07
N SER A 204 -6.17 -1.85 -7.27
CA SER A 204 -5.83 -3.24 -7.61
C SER A 204 -5.06 -3.32 -8.93
N VAL A 205 -5.45 -2.54 -9.95
CA VAL A 205 -4.76 -2.49 -11.25
C VAL A 205 -3.32 -2.00 -11.10
N ILE A 206 -3.07 -0.93 -10.34
CA ILE A 206 -1.71 -0.41 -10.11
C ILE A 206 -0.85 -1.49 -9.43
N LEU A 207 -1.37 -2.10 -8.36
CA LEU A 207 -0.61 -3.10 -7.59
C LEU A 207 -0.38 -4.38 -8.40
N GLU A 208 -1.37 -4.84 -9.16
CA GLU A 208 -1.27 -6.01 -10.03
C GLU A 208 -0.24 -5.80 -11.13
N THR A 209 -0.31 -4.66 -11.79
CA THR A 209 0.61 -4.30 -12.88
C THR A 209 2.02 -4.15 -12.35
N PHE A 210 2.21 -3.45 -11.23
CA PHE A 210 3.53 -3.35 -10.59
C PHE A 210 4.06 -4.74 -10.25
N TRP A 211 3.23 -5.59 -9.64
CA TRP A 211 3.65 -6.91 -9.24
C TRP A 211 4.02 -7.78 -10.44
N SER A 212 3.29 -7.73 -11.56
CA SER A 212 3.60 -8.55 -12.74
C SER A 212 4.96 -8.20 -13.37
N VAL A 213 5.37 -6.93 -13.35
CA VAL A 213 6.62 -6.48 -13.98
C VAL A 213 7.79 -6.29 -13.01
N ARG A 214 7.58 -6.54 -11.71
CA ARG A 214 8.61 -6.33 -10.67
C ARG A 214 9.95 -7.03 -10.93
N HIS A 215 9.97 -8.08 -11.74
CA HIS A 215 11.18 -8.84 -12.06
C HIS A 215 12.14 -8.12 -13.00
N VAL A 216 11.65 -7.17 -13.81
CA VAL A 216 12.48 -6.34 -14.68
C VAL A 216 12.96 -5.06 -13.99
N LEU A 217 12.44 -4.79 -12.79
CA LEU A 217 12.76 -3.62 -11.99
C LEU A 217 13.87 -3.91 -10.99
N PRO A 218 14.78 -2.97 -10.74
CA PRO A 218 15.76 -3.11 -9.67
C PRO A 218 15.04 -3.14 -8.32
N LYS A 219 15.48 -4.05 -7.43
CA LYS A 219 14.97 -4.06 -6.06
C LYS A 219 15.26 -2.72 -5.39
N TRP A 220 14.29 -2.25 -4.62
CA TRP A 220 14.49 -1.05 -3.83
C TRP A 220 15.42 -1.32 -2.66
N ASP A 221 16.25 -0.33 -2.35
CA ASP A 221 16.77 -0.18 -0.99
C ASP A 221 15.60 -0.04 -0.01
N ILE A 222 15.86 -0.13 1.30
CA ILE A 222 14.81 -0.19 2.32
C ILE A 222 13.73 0.88 2.03
N PRO A 223 12.42 0.56 2.04
CA PRO A 223 11.37 1.47 1.60
C PRO A 223 11.33 2.72 2.46
N VAL A 224 11.76 3.86 1.92
CA VAL A 224 11.89 5.12 2.68
C VAL A 224 11.11 6.26 2.03
N GLY A 225 10.34 7.00 2.84
CA GLY A 225 9.88 8.33 2.48
C GLY A 225 8.36 8.53 2.43
N ALA A 226 7.60 8.08 3.43
CA ALA A 226 6.19 8.47 3.53
C ALA A 226 6.09 10.01 3.66
N TRP A 227 5.32 10.65 2.78
CA TRP A 227 5.26 12.11 2.68
C TRP A 227 4.57 12.70 3.93
N PRO A 228 5.26 13.54 4.72
CA PRO A 228 4.71 14.03 5.97
C PRO A 228 3.47 14.92 5.82
N ASP A 229 3.22 15.42 4.61
CA ASP A 229 2.08 16.29 4.30
C ASP A 229 0.75 15.53 4.28
N ARG A 230 0.77 14.20 4.23
CA ARG A 230 -0.42 13.33 4.18
C ARG A 230 -0.46 12.33 5.32
N ILE A 231 -0.17 12.78 6.53
CA ILE A 231 0.01 12.00 7.77
C ILE A 231 -0.82 10.70 7.86
N GLY A 232 -2.14 10.73 7.63
CA GLY A 232 -3.01 9.55 7.77
C GLY A 232 -3.05 8.57 6.59
N ALA A 233 -2.45 8.91 5.45
CA ALA A 233 -2.39 8.08 4.25
C ALA A 233 -0.98 8.09 3.60
N ALA A 234 0.01 8.67 4.29
CA ALA A 234 1.32 9.00 3.75
C ALA A 234 2.02 7.78 3.14
N THR A 235 1.88 6.62 3.81
CA THR A 235 2.48 5.37 3.37
C THR A 235 1.82 4.83 2.10
N SER A 236 0.49 4.71 2.06
CA SER A 236 -0.23 4.31 0.83
C SER A 236 0.11 5.20 -0.36
N TYR A 237 0.04 6.52 -0.19
CA TYR A 237 0.34 7.45 -1.29
C TYR A 237 1.77 7.32 -1.77
N TRP A 238 2.73 7.22 -0.84
CA TRP A 238 4.12 7.05 -1.19
C TRP A 238 4.34 5.74 -1.96
N CYS A 239 3.81 4.62 -1.46
CA CYS A 239 3.91 3.32 -2.14
C CYS A 239 3.27 3.36 -3.53
N LEU A 240 2.05 3.88 -3.66
CA LEU A 240 1.36 3.99 -4.94
C LEU A 240 2.13 4.88 -5.92
N THR A 241 2.68 6.00 -5.47
CA THR A 241 3.52 6.86 -6.30
C THR A 241 4.77 6.12 -6.76
N ARG A 242 5.46 5.42 -5.83
CA ARG A 242 6.63 4.60 -6.17
C ARG A 242 6.32 3.49 -7.16
N PHE A 243 5.16 2.83 -7.03
CA PHE A 243 4.71 1.83 -7.99
C PHE A 243 4.47 2.45 -9.35
N LYS A 244 3.80 3.62 -9.42
CA LYS A 244 3.59 4.36 -10.68
C LYS A 244 4.92 4.77 -11.32
N ASP A 245 5.86 5.31 -10.55
CA ASP A 245 7.19 5.71 -11.05
C ASP A 245 7.96 4.50 -11.61
N ALA A 246 7.94 3.37 -10.88
CA ALA A 246 8.57 2.14 -11.32
C ALA A 246 7.92 1.57 -12.60
N LEU A 247 6.59 1.69 -12.74
CA LEU A 247 5.90 1.32 -13.97
C LEU A 247 6.27 2.20 -15.16
N GLN A 248 6.47 3.50 -14.94
CA GLN A 248 6.98 4.41 -15.97
C GLN A 248 8.41 4.05 -16.38
N GLU A 249 9.27 3.67 -15.43
CA GLU A 249 10.62 3.19 -15.69
C GLU A 249 10.60 1.90 -16.52
N ALA A 250 9.80 0.91 -16.13
CA ALA A 250 9.62 -0.34 -16.87
C ALA A 250 9.20 -0.08 -18.32
N LYS A 251 8.24 0.83 -18.52
CA LYS A 251 7.81 1.25 -19.86
C LYS A 251 8.95 1.84 -20.68
N GLY A 252 9.75 2.72 -20.08
CA GLY A 252 10.92 3.30 -20.74
C GLY A 252 11.97 2.26 -21.15
N ILE A 253 12.18 1.23 -20.32
CA ILE A 253 13.08 0.10 -20.61
C ILE A 253 12.57 -0.68 -21.83
N THR A 254 11.28 -1.06 -21.85
CA THR A 254 10.71 -1.82 -22.97
C THR A 254 10.68 -1.01 -24.26
N ASP A 255 10.26 0.25 -24.22
CA ASP A 255 10.28 1.16 -25.38
C ASP A 255 11.70 1.39 -25.92
N GLY A 256 12.71 1.41 -25.03
CA GLY A 256 14.12 1.48 -25.40
C GLY A 256 14.62 0.20 -26.08
N ALA A 257 14.29 -0.96 -25.53
CA ALA A 257 14.64 -2.26 -26.08
C ALA A 257 14.02 -2.47 -27.47
N GLN A 258 12.73 -2.13 -27.63
CA GLN A 258 12.03 -2.23 -28.91
C GLN A 258 12.67 -1.32 -29.98
N ARG A 259 12.96 -0.06 -29.65
CA ARG A 259 13.66 0.86 -30.57
C ARG A 259 15.05 0.37 -30.95
N GLY A 260 15.78 -0.23 -30.01
CA GLY A 260 17.07 -0.86 -30.29
C GLY A 260 16.94 -2.01 -31.28
N LEU A 261 15.98 -2.91 -31.06
CA LEU A 261 15.70 -4.04 -31.95
C LEU A 261 15.31 -3.58 -33.36
N ASP A 262 14.45 -2.56 -33.47
CA ASP A 262 14.03 -1.99 -34.75
C ASP A 262 15.21 -1.33 -35.48
N ALA A 263 16.11 -0.64 -34.76
CA ALA A 263 17.32 -0.06 -35.34
C ALA A 263 18.29 -1.14 -35.85
N PHE A 264 18.50 -2.23 -35.11
CA PHE A 264 19.31 -3.37 -35.57
C PHE A 264 18.70 -4.05 -36.80
N ARG A 265 17.38 -4.25 -36.82
CA ARG A 265 16.66 -4.85 -37.96
C ARG A 265 16.74 -3.98 -39.22
N ASN A 266 16.59 -2.67 -39.08
CA ASN A 266 16.72 -1.72 -40.19
C ASN A 266 18.16 -1.63 -40.71
N ASN A 267 19.16 -1.78 -39.84
CA ASN A 267 20.57 -1.78 -40.25
C ASN A 267 20.96 -3.08 -41.00
N SER A 268 20.38 -4.22 -40.61
CA SER A 268 20.56 -5.50 -41.33
C SER A 268 19.89 -5.50 -42.71
N ASN A 269 18.75 -4.83 -42.87
CA ASN A 269 18.07 -4.70 -44.16
C ASN A 269 18.76 -3.71 -45.13
N ASN A 270 19.52 -2.74 -44.61
CA ASN A 270 20.27 -1.78 -45.44
C ASN A 270 21.60 -2.31 -45.98
N ASN A 271 22.04 -3.51 -45.56
CA ASN A 271 23.28 -4.14 -46.04
C ASN A 271 23.04 -5.22 -47.13
N HIS A 272 21.84 -5.27 -47.72
CA HIS A 272 21.50 -6.19 -48.81
C HIS A 272 21.63 -5.55 -50.19
N ASP A 273 22.83 -5.04 -50.50
CA ASP A 273 23.28 -4.84 -51.87
C ASP A 273 24.81 -5.07 -51.91
N ASN A 274 25.22 -6.33 -52.05
CA ASN A 274 26.26 -6.78 -53.00
C ASN A 274 26.63 -8.28 -52.82
N ASN A 275 26.24 -9.07 -53.84
CA ASN A 275 26.88 -10.28 -54.39
C ASN A 275 26.94 -11.63 -53.63
N VAL A 276 26.02 -12.53 -54.03
CA VAL A 276 26.14 -13.94 -54.47
C VAL A 276 27.29 -14.84 -53.91
N THR A 277 26.96 -15.94 -53.22
CA THR A 277 27.10 -17.37 -53.65
C THR A 277 26.80 -18.36 -52.51
N ASN A 278 26.19 -19.49 -52.87
CA ASN A 278 25.76 -20.60 -52.00
C ASN A 278 26.83 -21.16 -51.05
N ALA A 279 26.43 -21.43 -49.81
CA ALA A 279 26.91 -22.58 -49.04
C ALA A 279 25.86 -22.99 -47.99
N ASP A 280 25.45 -24.26 -48.05
CA ASP A 280 24.60 -24.93 -47.07
C ASP A 280 25.13 -24.77 -45.65
N ILE A 281 24.33 -24.17 -44.76
CA ILE A 281 24.49 -24.32 -43.31
C ILE A 281 23.07 -24.47 -42.74
N ASN A 282 22.81 -25.63 -42.16
CA ASN A 282 21.66 -25.93 -41.31
C ASN A 282 21.49 -24.82 -40.26
N GLY A 283 20.61 -23.87 -40.56
CA GLY A 283 20.10 -22.91 -39.60
C GLY A 283 18.98 -23.59 -38.84
N GLN A 284 19.21 -23.90 -37.56
CA GLN A 284 18.11 -23.99 -36.62
C GLN A 284 17.34 -22.67 -36.71
N ASP A 285 16.13 -22.71 -37.26
CA ASP A 285 15.08 -21.74 -36.96
C ASP A 285 14.85 -21.80 -35.45
N GLN A 286 15.68 -21.07 -34.71
CA GLN A 286 15.24 -20.55 -33.43
C GLN A 286 14.17 -19.53 -33.80
N SER A 287 12.91 -19.95 -33.70
CA SER A 287 11.83 -19.00 -33.49
C SER A 287 12.33 -18.07 -32.40
N MET A 288 12.64 -16.82 -32.76
CA MET A 288 12.68 -15.76 -31.78
C MET A 288 11.31 -15.83 -31.12
N ASP A 289 11.26 -16.43 -29.92
CA ASP A 289 10.15 -16.23 -29.01
C ASP A 289 9.96 -14.73 -29.00
N THR A 290 8.89 -14.28 -29.64
CA THR A 290 8.43 -12.91 -29.56
C THR A 290 8.31 -12.66 -28.07
N VAL A 291 9.26 -11.91 -27.52
CA VAL A 291 9.22 -11.45 -26.13
C VAL A 291 7.93 -10.66 -26.04
N ILE A 292 6.88 -11.31 -25.56
CA ILE A 292 5.58 -10.68 -25.34
C ILE A 292 5.88 -9.55 -24.37
N ASP A 293 5.69 -8.32 -24.81
CA ASP A 293 5.88 -7.16 -23.95
C ASP A 293 4.92 -7.32 -22.76
N PRO A 294 5.42 -7.49 -21.52
CA PRO A 294 4.57 -7.70 -20.35
C PRO A 294 3.70 -6.47 -20.04
N LEU A 295 3.96 -5.33 -20.70
CA LEU A 295 3.21 -4.10 -20.60
C LEU A 295 2.14 -3.93 -21.70
N GLN A 296 2.05 -4.87 -22.64
CA GLN A 296 1.10 -4.82 -23.74
C GLN A 296 -0.33 -5.06 -23.21
N GLY A 297 -1.23 -4.09 -23.43
CA GLY A 297 -2.63 -4.16 -23.00
C GLY A 297 -2.94 -3.50 -21.65
N ILE A 298 -1.95 -2.90 -20.99
CA ILE A 298 -2.18 -2.09 -19.79
C ILE A 298 -2.96 -0.82 -20.14
N ASP A 299 -4.07 -0.60 -19.44
CA ASP A 299 -4.76 0.69 -19.46
C ASP A 299 -3.99 1.72 -18.62
N TRP A 300 -3.07 2.42 -19.29
CA TRP A 300 -2.24 3.44 -18.66
C TRP A 300 -3.03 4.62 -18.10
N SER A 301 -4.27 4.85 -18.54
CA SER A 301 -5.11 5.93 -17.97
C SER A 301 -5.48 5.62 -16.51
N MET A 302 -5.79 4.36 -16.18
CA MET A 302 -6.10 3.96 -14.80
C MET A 302 -4.93 4.14 -13.83
N ILE A 303 -3.69 4.07 -14.36
CA ILE A 303 -2.45 4.17 -13.59
C ILE A 303 -1.96 5.62 -13.51
N LEU A 304 -2.00 6.37 -14.61
CA LEU A 304 -1.40 7.70 -14.71
C LEU A 304 -2.33 8.82 -14.24
N ASP A 305 -3.65 8.64 -14.31
CA ASP A 305 -4.59 9.63 -13.78
C ASP A 305 -4.43 9.76 -12.26
N ASP A 306 -4.64 10.98 -11.76
CA ASP A 306 -4.55 11.26 -10.33
C ASP A 306 -5.46 10.31 -9.55
N PHE A 307 -4.87 9.67 -8.55
CA PHE A 307 -5.59 8.80 -7.64
C PHE A 307 -6.45 9.73 -6.78
N GLY A 308 -7.75 9.80 -7.09
CA GLY A 308 -8.69 10.86 -6.68
C GLY A 308 -9.04 10.93 -5.21
N TRP A 309 -8.11 10.59 -4.31
CA TRP A 309 -8.28 10.77 -2.87
C TRP A 309 -8.24 12.25 -2.46
N ILE A 310 -7.86 13.14 -3.38
CA ILE A 310 -7.89 14.60 -3.24
C ILE A 310 -8.74 15.13 -4.39
N GLY A 311 -10.03 15.25 -4.15
CA GLY A 311 -10.79 16.26 -4.86
C GLY A 311 -10.78 17.53 -4.01
N ASP A 312 -10.65 18.69 -4.63
CA ASP A 312 -11.22 19.95 -4.13
C ASP A 312 -12.78 19.91 -4.12
N GLY A 313 -13.35 18.71 -3.96
CA GLY A 313 -14.76 18.40 -4.00
C GLY A 313 -15.03 17.01 -3.42
N PRO A 314 -16.24 16.75 -2.90
CA PRO A 314 -16.57 15.48 -2.26
C PRO A 314 -16.62 14.36 -3.30
N VAL A 315 -15.57 13.53 -3.34
CA VAL A 315 -15.42 12.37 -4.26
C VAL A 315 -16.39 11.22 -3.93
N PHE A 316 -17.26 11.37 -2.93
CA PHE A 316 -18.24 10.35 -2.55
C PHE A 316 -19.60 10.46 -3.25
N LEU A 317 -19.85 11.50 -4.03
CA LEU A 317 -21.05 11.59 -4.85
C LEU A 317 -20.60 11.72 -6.30
N GLY A 318 -21.06 10.80 -7.16
CA GLY A 318 -20.84 10.91 -8.60
C GLY A 318 -21.36 12.24 -9.15
N PRO A 319 -21.11 12.55 -10.43
CA PRO A 319 -21.66 13.75 -11.03
C PRO A 319 -23.18 13.77 -10.84
N ALA A 320 -23.68 14.89 -10.31
CA ALA A 320 -25.10 15.20 -10.32
C ALA A 320 -25.59 15.45 -11.76
#